data_AF-A0A140NRY9-F1
#
_entry.id   AF-A0A140NRY9-F1
#
_cell.length_a   1.000
_cell.length_b   1.000
_cell.length_c   1.000
_cell.angle_alpha   90.00
_cell.angle_beta   90.00
_cell.angle_gamma   90.00
#
_symmetry.space_group_name_H-M   'P 1'
#
loop_
_entity.id
_entity.type
_entity.pdbx_description
1 polymer ?
#
loop_
_entity_poly.entity_id
_entity_poly.type
_entity_poly.pdbx_seq_one_letter_code
_entity_poly.pdbx_strand_id
1 'polypeptide(L)'
;MLAYEKHAIKAFYTEQYVRVYQAYSKTIANSTTENNTFVSPPFSMTRMTWIKPSFLWMMYRSGWGMKDLGQKCILAIDISHDGFKEILHQGIISHYDESLHSSKEEWKYNVQQSDVVIQWDPECDIF
;
A
#
# COMPACT_ATOMS: atom_id res chain seq x y z
N MET A 1 -19.56 -2.36 -4.12
CA MET A 1 -19.09 -2.71 -2.76
C MET A 1 -18.44 -4.08 -2.88
N LEU A 2 -17.10 -4.14 -2.83
CA LEU A 2 -16.37 -5.39 -2.99
C LEU A 2 -16.81 -6.35 -1.87
N ALA A 3 -17.31 -7.53 -2.25
CA ALA A 3 -17.80 -8.55 -1.33
C ALA A 3 -16.65 -9.24 -0.58
N TYR A 4 -16.00 -8.51 0.33
CA TYR A 4 -15.11 -9.07 1.34
C TYR A 4 -15.62 -8.65 2.71
N GLU A 5 -16.83 -9.10 3.06
CA GLU A 5 -17.53 -8.78 4.33
C GLU A 5 -16.76 -9.19 5.61
N LYS A 6 -15.52 -9.71 5.52
CA LYS A 6 -14.76 -10.22 6.66
C LYS A 6 -13.34 -9.66 6.83
N HIS A 7 -12.87 -8.76 5.98
CA HIS A 7 -11.53 -8.21 6.12
C HIS A 7 -11.56 -6.78 6.67
N ALA A 8 -11.03 -6.62 7.89
CA ALA A 8 -10.85 -5.32 8.51
C ALA A 8 -9.46 -4.77 8.18
N ILE A 9 -9.39 -3.51 7.74
CA ILE A 9 -8.14 -2.79 7.57
C ILE A 9 -7.71 -2.26 8.94
N LYS A 10 -6.58 -2.74 9.47
CA LYS A 10 -5.97 -2.16 10.67
C LYS A 10 -5.03 -1.02 10.28
N ALA A 11 -5.28 0.14 10.84
CA ALA A 11 -4.51 1.34 10.58
C ALA A 11 -4.51 2.27 11.78
N PHE A 12 -3.52 3.16 11.86
CA PHE A 12 -3.65 4.34 12.70
C PHE A 12 -4.65 5.29 12.04
N TYR A 13 -5.75 5.56 12.74
CA TYR A 13 -6.93 6.24 12.24
C TYR A 13 -7.24 7.44 13.14
N THR A 14 -7.45 8.61 12.52
CA THR A 14 -7.90 9.82 13.20
C THR A 14 -9.16 10.34 12.52
N GLU A 15 -9.75 11.41 13.05
CA GLU A 15 -10.87 12.08 12.38
C GLU A 15 -10.47 12.71 11.03
N GLN A 16 -9.18 13.04 10.84
CA GLN A 16 -8.70 13.74 9.66
C GLN A 16 -8.08 12.83 8.60
N TYR A 17 -7.45 11.72 9.01
CA TYR A 17 -6.67 10.88 8.11
C TYR A 17 -6.56 9.41 8.55
N VAL A 18 -6.18 8.57 7.59
CA VAL A 18 -5.63 7.23 7.80
C VAL A 18 -4.14 7.29 7.49
N ARG A 19 -3.30 6.74 8.37
CA ARG A 19 -1.86 6.63 8.12
C ARG A 19 -1.54 5.32 7.43
N VAL A 20 -0.72 5.40 6.39
CA VAL A 20 -0.11 4.25 5.74
C VAL A 20 1.40 4.35 5.78
N TYR A 21 2.06 3.23 5.53
CA TYR A 21 3.51 3.13 5.58
C TYR A 21 4.08 2.62 4.25
N GLN A 22 5.20 3.20 3.85
CA GLN A 22 5.99 2.77 2.69
C GLN A 22 7.48 2.73 3.04
N ALA A 23 8.22 1.80 2.41
CA ALA A 23 9.65 1.65 2.62
C ALA A 23 10.44 2.15 1.42
N TYR A 24 11.45 2.99 1.69
CA TYR A 24 12.27 3.63 0.67
C TYR A 24 13.76 3.69 1.07
N SER A 25 14.59 4.03 0.08
CA SER A 25 15.98 4.38 0.32
C SER A 25 16.10 5.69 1.09
N LYS A 26 17.24 5.92 1.72
CA LYS A 26 17.51 7.17 2.45
C LYS A 26 17.39 8.39 1.54
N THR A 27 17.80 8.28 0.27
CA THR A 27 17.72 9.39 -0.70
C THR A 27 16.28 9.82 -0.97
N ILE A 28 15.38 8.86 -1.23
CA ILE A 28 13.95 9.17 -1.45
C ILE A 28 13.32 9.70 -0.16
N ALA A 29 13.61 9.07 0.99
CA ALA A 29 13.04 9.47 2.27
C ALA A 29 13.46 10.90 2.68
N ASN A 30 14.73 11.25 2.52
CA ASN A 30 15.24 12.59 2.80
C ASN A 30 14.59 13.63 1.88
N SER A 31 14.61 13.38 0.56
CA SER A 31 13.98 14.29 -0.42
C SER A 31 12.49 14.49 -0.13
N THR A 32 11.77 13.43 0.23
CA THR A 32 10.34 13.50 0.55
C THR A 32 10.09 14.33 1.81
N THR A 33 10.91 14.15 2.84
CA THR A 33 10.77 14.88 4.11
C THR A 33 11.12 16.36 3.96
N GLU A 34 12.16 16.68 3.18
CA GLU A 34 12.57 18.07 2.91
C GLU A 34 11.53 18.85 2.10
N ASN A 35 10.86 18.19 1.16
CA ASN A 35 9.87 18.82 0.28
C ASN A 35 8.43 18.65 0.76
N ASN A 36 8.20 17.85 1.80
CA ASN A 36 6.88 17.42 2.26
C ASN A 36 6.00 16.82 1.13
N THR A 37 6.63 16.22 0.12
CA THR A 37 6.00 15.57 -1.04
C THR A 37 7.03 14.71 -1.77
N PHE A 38 6.57 13.70 -2.52
CA PHE A 38 7.45 12.89 -3.35
C PHE A 38 7.91 13.68 -4.58
N VAL A 39 9.23 13.79 -4.77
CA VAL A 39 9.84 14.50 -5.91
C VAL A 39 10.55 13.50 -6.82
N SER A 40 10.25 13.59 -8.12
CA SER A 40 10.89 12.80 -9.18
C SER A 40 11.90 13.66 -9.94
N PRO A 41 13.18 13.26 -10.06
CA PRO A 41 13.87 12.18 -9.33
C PRO A 41 14.20 12.57 -7.87
N PRO A 42 14.48 11.61 -6.96
CA PRO A 42 14.74 10.18 -7.20
C PRO A 42 13.52 9.26 -7.08
N PHE A 43 12.34 9.78 -6.70
CA PHE A 43 11.12 8.99 -6.69
C PHE A 43 10.69 8.62 -8.12
N SER A 44 10.14 7.42 -8.32
CA SER A 44 9.63 6.97 -9.62
C SER A 44 8.11 7.01 -9.61
N MET A 45 7.53 7.80 -10.53
CA MET A 45 6.08 7.90 -10.69
C MET A 45 5.45 6.67 -11.37
N THR A 46 6.25 5.83 -12.04
CA THR A 46 5.77 4.68 -12.83
C THR A 46 6.01 3.34 -12.15
N ARG A 47 6.77 3.31 -11.06
CA ARG A 47 7.02 2.09 -10.30
C ARG A 47 5.87 1.84 -9.33
N MET A 48 5.21 0.70 -9.48
CA MET A 48 4.25 0.19 -8.49
C MET A 48 4.90 0.12 -7.10
N THR A 49 4.24 0.67 -6.08
CA THR A 49 4.71 0.63 -4.69
C THR A 49 3.61 0.16 -3.76
N TRP A 50 3.99 -0.58 -2.73
CA TRP A 50 3.06 -1.04 -1.71
C TRP A 50 2.87 0.03 -0.65
N ILE A 51 1.62 0.39 -0.35
CA ILE A 51 1.25 1.02 0.92
C ILE A 51 0.79 -0.06 1.90
N LYS A 52 1.13 0.09 3.18
CA LYS A 52 0.68 -0.80 4.26
C LYS A 52 0.01 0.02 5.35
N PRO A 53 -1.29 -0.15 5.61
CA PRO A 53 -1.95 0.54 6.72
C PRO A 53 -1.48 0.04 8.10
N SER A 54 -1.11 -1.23 8.22
CA SER A 54 -0.55 -1.80 9.46
C SER A 54 0.94 -1.50 9.61
N PHE A 55 1.29 -0.86 10.73
CA PHE A 55 2.68 -0.57 11.09
C PHE A 55 3.48 -1.85 11.29
N LEU A 56 2.96 -2.81 12.07
CA LEU A 56 3.69 -4.03 12.40
C LEU A 56 3.86 -4.92 11.17
N TRP A 57 2.87 -4.96 10.27
CA TRP A 57 3.05 -5.62 8.97
C TRP A 57 4.15 -4.96 8.13
N MET A 58 4.22 -3.63 8.10
CA MET A 58 5.31 -2.92 7.42
C MET A 58 6.69 -3.22 8.04
N MET A 59 6.79 -3.20 9.36
CA MET A 59 8.05 -3.48 10.05
C MET A 59 8.50 -4.92 9.84
N TYR A 60 7.59 -5.90 9.97
CA TYR A 60 7.87 -7.29 9.65
C TYR A 60 8.36 -7.44 8.20
N ARG A 61 7.64 -6.86 7.22
CA ARG A 61 7.97 -7.05 5.80
C ARG A 61 9.27 -6.39 5.37
N SER A 62 9.66 -5.29 5.99
CA SER A 62 10.94 -4.61 5.75
C SER A 62 12.10 -5.17 6.57
N GLY A 63 11.85 -6.15 7.46
CA GLY A 63 12.85 -6.60 8.43
C GLY A 63 13.34 -5.44 9.29
N TRP A 64 12.41 -4.60 9.74
CA TRP A 64 12.69 -3.39 10.52
C TRP A 64 13.64 -2.40 9.83
N GLY A 65 13.53 -2.27 8.50
CA GLY A 65 14.42 -1.44 7.69
C GLY A 65 15.82 -2.03 7.48
N MET A 66 16.06 -3.28 7.89
CA MET A 66 17.38 -3.91 7.79
C MET A 66 17.49 -4.87 6.59
N LYS A 67 16.37 -5.23 5.95
CA LYS A 67 16.36 -6.25 4.88
C LYS A 67 16.98 -5.81 3.56
N ASP A 68 16.82 -4.55 3.18
CA ASP A 68 17.19 -4.03 1.86
C ASP A 68 17.61 -2.55 1.97
N LEU A 69 18.75 -2.18 1.38
CA LEU A 69 19.25 -0.80 1.31
C LEU A 69 18.22 0.16 0.69
N GLY A 70 17.44 -0.32 -0.28
CA GLY A 70 16.38 0.42 -0.96
C GLY A 70 15.09 0.58 -0.14
N GLN A 71 15.03 -0.01 1.07
CA GLN A 71 13.85 -0.01 1.96
C GLN A 71 14.23 0.29 3.41
N LYS A 72 15.33 1.02 3.62
CA LYS A 72 15.88 1.33 4.95
C LYS A 72 15.05 2.32 5.77
N CYS A 73 14.30 3.19 5.11
CA CYS A 73 13.54 4.24 5.76
C CYS A 73 12.05 3.98 5.55
N ILE A 74 11.31 3.89 6.66
CA ILE A 74 9.86 3.74 6.64
C ILE A 74 9.23 5.12 6.78
N LEU A 75 8.54 5.58 5.74
CA LEU A 75 7.78 6.81 5.75
C LEU A 75 6.36 6.53 6.23
N ALA A 76 5.91 7.31 7.22
CA ALA A 76 4.52 7.39 7.63
C ALA A 76 3.83 8.49 6.80
N ILE A 77 2.79 8.13 6.06
CA ILE A 77 2.10 9.01 5.12
C ILE A 77 0.65 9.10 5.56
N ASP A 78 0.20 10.31 5.84
CA ASP A 78 -1.17 10.60 6.22
C ASP A 78 -2.00 10.88 4.96
N ILE A 79 -3.04 10.07 4.76
CA ILE A 79 -3.95 10.17 3.62
C ILE A 79 -5.33 10.55 4.15
N SER A 80 -5.99 11.51 3.52
CA SER A 80 -7.37 11.84 3.86
C SER A 80 -8.28 10.62 3.72
N HIS A 81 -9.37 10.57 4.48
CA HIS A 81 -10.34 9.47 4.39
C HIS A 81 -10.88 9.29 2.97
N ASP A 82 -11.14 10.38 2.27
CA ASP A 82 -11.66 10.32 0.91
C ASP A 82 -10.60 9.86 -0.09
N GLY A 83 -9.34 10.30 0.05
CA GLY A 83 -8.24 9.80 -0.76
C GLY A 83 -8.00 8.30 -0.55
N PHE A 84 -8.11 7.82 0.68
CA PHE A 84 -7.97 6.40 0.98
C PHE A 84 -9.13 5.57 0.42
N LYS A 85 -10.37 6.06 0.53
CA LYS A 85 -11.55 5.40 -0.10
C LYS A 85 -11.42 5.37 -1.62
N GLU A 86 -10.92 6.43 -2.24
CA GLU A 86 -10.71 6.49 -3.68
C GLU A 86 -9.72 5.40 -4.14
N ILE A 87 -8.60 5.24 -3.42
CA ILE A 87 -7.65 4.14 -3.66
C ILE A 87 -8.36 2.78 -3.56
N LEU A 88 -9.17 2.56 -2.52
CA LEU A 88 -9.89 1.29 -2.33
C LEU A 88 -10.94 1.03 -3.43
N HIS A 89 -11.61 2.08 -3.92
CA HIS A 89 -12.60 1.95 -4.99
C HIS A 89 -11.99 1.60 -6.34
N GLN A 90 -10.78 2.09 -6.63
CA GLN A 90 -10.04 1.76 -7.85
C GLN A 90 -9.37 0.38 -7.81
N GLY A 91 -9.27 -0.23 -6.62
CA GLY A 91 -8.50 -1.44 -6.40
C GLY A 91 -9.10 -2.71 -7.02
N ILE A 92 -8.23 -3.50 -7.64
CA ILE A 92 -8.54 -4.87 -8.09
C ILE A 92 -7.83 -5.87 -7.18
N ILE A 93 -8.51 -6.96 -6.85
CA ILE A 93 -7.96 -7.98 -5.96
C ILE A 93 -6.84 -8.76 -6.66
N SER A 94 -5.73 -8.96 -5.95
CA SER A 94 -4.51 -9.60 -6.44
C SER A 94 -4.60 -11.11 -6.63
N HIS A 95 -5.73 -11.73 -6.32
CA HIS A 95 -6.01 -13.14 -6.55
C HIS A 95 -7.32 -13.32 -7.31
N TYR A 96 -7.39 -14.39 -8.10
CA TYR A 96 -8.59 -14.74 -8.84
C TYR A 96 -9.67 -15.28 -7.90
N ASP A 97 -10.87 -14.73 -8.05
CA ASP A 97 -12.10 -15.19 -7.41
C ASP A 97 -13.17 -15.35 -8.51
N GLU A 98 -13.69 -16.57 -8.66
CA GLU A 98 -14.70 -16.91 -9.67
C GLU A 98 -16.06 -16.23 -9.41
N SER A 99 -16.31 -15.76 -8.19
CA SER A 99 -17.51 -14.99 -7.87
C SER A 99 -17.40 -13.51 -8.31
N LEU A 100 -16.18 -13.03 -8.57
CA LEU A 100 -15.90 -11.63 -8.92
C LEU A 100 -15.50 -11.45 -10.39
N HIS A 101 -15.02 -12.50 -11.05
CA HIS A 101 -14.48 -12.43 -12.41
C HIS A 101 -15.00 -13.56 -13.29
N SER A 102 -15.29 -13.26 -14.56
CA SER A 102 -15.87 -14.27 -15.47
C SER A 102 -14.84 -15.32 -15.94
N SER A 103 -13.55 -14.96 -15.94
CA SER A 103 -12.45 -15.85 -16.30
C SER A 103 -11.12 -15.41 -15.68
N LYS A 104 -10.15 -16.33 -15.64
CA LYS A 104 -8.78 -16.03 -15.17
C LYS A 104 -8.07 -15.09 -16.14
N GLU A 105 -8.37 -15.17 -17.42
CA GLU A 105 -7.80 -14.35 -18.48
C GLU A 105 -8.25 -12.89 -18.34
N GLU A 106 -9.54 -12.66 -18.14
CA GLU A 106 -10.10 -11.33 -17.87
C GLU A 106 -9.51 -10.74 -16.59
N TRP A 107 -9.46 -11.51 -15.50
CA TRP A 107 -8.86 -11.06 -14.23
C TRP A 107 -7.40 -10.64 -14.40
N LYS A 108 -6.57 -11.45 -15.07
CA LYS A 108 -5.16 -11.12 -15.33
C LYS A 108 -5.02 -9.84 -16.15
N TYR A 109 -5.85 -9.68 -17.18
CA TYR A 109 -5.85 -8.46 -18.00
C TYR A 109 -6.19 -7.24 -17.15
N ASN A 110 -7.25 -7.32 -16.35
CA ASN A 110 -7.68 -6.23 -15.48
C ASN A 110 -6.62 -5.85 -14.44
N VAL A 111 -5.98 -6.82 -13.78
CA VAL A 111 -4.87 -6.56 -12.84
C VAL A 111 -3.70 -5.86 -13.53
N GLN A 112 -3.35 -6.24 -14.76
CA GLN A 112 -2.25 -5.62 -15.51
C GLN A 112 -2.55 -4.18 -15.95
N GLN A 113 -3.83 -3.83 -16.13
CA GLN A 113 -4.25 -2.48 -16.51
C GLN A 113 -4.58 -1.59 -15.30
N SER A 114 -4.60 -2.14 -14.08
CA SER A 114 -4.97 -1.38 -12.89
C SER A 114 -3.80 -0.60 -12.30
N ASP A 115 -4.08 0.63 -11.89
CA ASP A 115 -3.15 1.44 -11.09
C ASP A 115 -3.12 0.99 -9.62
N VAL A 116 -4.19 0.34 -9.13
CA VAL A 116 -4.31 -0.13 -7.75
C VAL A 116 -4.62 -1.62 -7.70
N VAL A 117 -3.78 -2.36 -6.98
CA VAL A 117 -3.96 -3.78 -6.71
C VAL A 117 -4.03 -4.01 -5.20
N ILE A 118 -5.09 -4.68 -4.74
CA ILE A 118 -5.34 -4.96 -3.32
C ILE A 118 -4.94 -6.41 -3.03
N GLN A 119 -4.07 -6.58 -2.04
CA GLN A 119 -3.70 -7.87 -1.50
C GLN A 119 -4.09 -7.95 -0.03
N TRP A 120 -4.85 -8.98 0.33
CA TRP A 120 -5.14 -9.32 1.72
C TRP A 120 -4.04 -10.23 2.25
N ASP A 121 -3.27 -9.72 3.22
CA ASP A 121 -2.26 -10.48 3.95
C ASP A 121 -2.74 -10.76 5.38
N PRO A 122 -2.19 -11.79 6.05
CA PRO A 122 -2.32 -11.93 7.50
C PRO A 122 -1.82 -10.68 8.22
N GLU A 123 -2.39 -10.41 9.40
CA GLU A 123 -1.89 -9.34 10.25
C GLU A 123 -0.64 -9.79 11.02
N CYS A 124 0.28 -8.85 11.30
CA CYS A 124 1.34 -9.08 12.28
C CYS A 124 1.03 -8.32 13.56
N ASP A 125 1.20 -8.98 14.69
CA ASP A 125 1.27 -8.34 16.00
C ASP A 125 2.67 -8.53 16.60
N ILE A 126 2.80 -8.25 17.90
CA ILE A 126 4.07 -8.33 18.63
C ILE A 126 4.30 -9.70 19.29
N PHE A 127 3.42 -10.68 19.06
CA PHE A 127 3.43 -12.00 19.71
C PHE A 127 3.78 -13.15 18.74
#